data_AF-A0A931UFB0-F1
#
_entry.id   AF-A0A931UFB0-F1
#
_cell.length_a   1.000
_cell.length_b   1.000
_cell.length_c   1.000
_cell.angle_alpha   90.00
_cell.angle_beta   90.00
_cell.angle_gamma   90.00
#
_symmetry.space_group_name_H-M   'P 1'
#
loop_
_entity.id
_entity.type
_entity.pdbx_description
1 polymer ?
#
loop_
_entity_poly.entity_id
_entity_poly.type
_entity_poly.pdbx_seq_one_letter_code
_entity_poly.pdbx_strand_id
1 'polypeptide(L)' 'QEAFVKEGAVQCGFCTPGILMSLKALLDTNPAPTLEEIKIAMAGNLCRCTGYSKMFKAVESLDRSP' A
#
# COMPACT_ATOMS: atom_id res chain seq x y z
N GLN A 1 3.02 -5.49 -5.91
CA GLN A 1 3.90 -4.51 -6.58
C GLN A 1 3.23 -3.92 -7.82
N GLU A 2 2.71 -4.72 -8.74
CA GLU A 2 2.06 -4.23 -9.98
C GLU A 2 0.99 -3.15 -9.76
N ALA A 3 0.12 -3.32 -8.76
CA ALA A 3 -0.92 -2.33 -8.47
C ALA A 3 -0.36 -0.93 -8.14
N PHE A 4 0.81 -0.85 -7.48
CA PHE A 4 1.47 0.43 -7.20
C PHE A 4 1.92 1.12 -8.48
N VAL A 5 2.40 0.35 -9.46
CA VAL A 5 2.80 0.89 -10.77
C VAL A 5 1.57 1.35 -11.55
N LYS A 6 0.52 0.52 -11.62
CA LYS A 6 -0.72 0.82 -12.35
C LYS A 6 -1.43 2.07 -11.81
N GLU A 7 -1.48 2.25 -10.49
CA GLU A 7 -2.14 3.40 -9.86
C GLU A 7 -1.29 4.68 -9.81
N GLY A 8 -0.01 4.61 -10.21
CA GLY A 8 0.93 5.72 -10.06
C GLY A 8 1.25 6.02 -8.60
N ALA A 9 1.33 4.99 -7.75
CA ALA A 9 1.65 5.09 -6.33
C ALA A 9 3.17 5.20 -6.05
N VAL A 10 3.97 5.45 -7.09
CA VAL A 10 5.43 5.61 -7.03
C VAL A 10 5.83 6.88 -7.76
N GLN A 11 6.61 7.73 -7.09
CA GLN A 11 7.31 8.87 -7.71
C GLN A 11 8.83 8.67 -7.57
N CYS A 12 9.45 9.20 -6.52
CA CYS A 12 10.90 9.05 -6.29
C CYS A 12 11.35 7.61 -5.94
N GLY A 13 10.41 6.74 -5.56
CA GLY A 13 10.68 5.32 -5.27
C GLY A 13 11.34 5.01 -3.92
N PHE A 14 11.95 5.99 -3.24
CA PHE A 14 12.76 5.72 -2.03
C PHE A 14 11.99 5.00 -0.91
N CYS A 15 10.77 5.44 -0.61
CA CYS A 15 9.93 4.85 0.44
C CYS A 15 9.21 3.55 0.01
N THR A 16 9.20 3.24 -1.29
CA THR A 16 8.34 2.19 -1.86
C THR A 16 8.66 0.80 -1.30
N PRO A 17 9.93 0.37 -1.13
CA PRO A 17 10.24 -0.94 -0.56
C PRO A 17 9.68 -1.13 0.86
N GLY A 18 9.83 -0.13 1.74
CA GLY A 18 9.31 -0.18 3.11
C GLY A 18 7.79 -0.30 3.14
N ILE A 19 7.09 0.52 2.34
CA ILE A 19 5.63 0.47 2.22
C ILE A 19 5.16 -0.89 1.71
N LEU A 20 5.80 -1.43 0.66
CA LEU A 20 5.42 -2.72 0.09
C LEU A 20 5.59 -3.85 1.09
N MET A 21 6.65 -3.84 1.90
CA MET A 21 6.88 -4.87 2.91
C MET A 21 5.87 -4.80 4.05
N SER A 22 5.55 -3.61 4.56
CA SER A 22 4.53 -3.44 5.60
C SER A 22 3.14 -3.86 5.11
N LEU A 23 2.76 -3.47 3.89
CA LEU A 23 1.48 -3.88 3.30
C LEU A 23 1.43 -5.37 3.00
N LYS A 24 2.54 -5.97 2.54
CA LYS A 24 2.62 -7.42 2.34
C LYS A 24 2.38 -8.17 3.65
N ALA A 25 3.01 -7.74 4.74
CA ALA A 25 2.84 -8.37 6.04
C ALA A 25 1.37 -8.32 6.52
N LEU A 26 0.67 -7.18 6.31
CA LEU A 26 -0.77 -7.07 6.57
C LEU A 26 -1.57 -8.04 5.69
N LEU A 27 -1.29 -8.05 4.39
CA LEU A 27 -2.04 -8.81 3.39
C LEU A 27 -1.83 -10.33 3.45
N ASP A 28 -0.74 -10.78 4.08
CA ASP A 28 -0.46 -12.20 4.33
C ASP A 28 -1.33 -12.75 5.49
N THR A 29 -1.77 -11.89 6.42
CA THR A 29 -2.61 -12.29 7.57
C THR A 29 -4.08 -11.88 7.45
N ASN A 30 -4.35 -10.78 6.76
CA ASN A 30 -5.69 -10.29 6.45
C ASN A 30 -5.80 -10.01 4.94
N PRO A 31 -6.35 -10.94 4.14
CA PRO A 31 -6.48 -10.76 2.69
C PRO A 31 -7.42 -9.62 2.28
N ALA A 32 -8.36 -9.22 3.14
CA ALA A 32 -9.34 -8.18 2.85
C ALA A 32 -9.35 -7.10 3.96
N PRO A 33 -8.24 -6.35 4.12
CA PRO A 33 -8.13 -5.37 5.18
C PRO A 33 -8.99 -4.14 4.91
N THR A 34 -9.48 -3.54 5.98
CA THR A 34 -10.14 -2.23 5.95
C THR A 34 -9.14 -1.11 5.66
N LEU A 35 -9.65 0.04 5.21
CA LEU A 35 -8.81 1.22 4.97
C LEU A 35 -8.04 1.66 6.23
N GLU A 36 -8.62 1.53 7.41
CA GLU A 36 -7.94 1.89 8.67
C GLU A 36 -6.79 0.93 8.99
N GLU A 37 -6.95 -0.38 8.77
CA GLU A 37 -5.85 -1.34 8.91
C GLU A 37 -4.70 -1.05 7.93
N ILE A 38 -5.03 -0.66 6.70
CA ILE A 38 -4.04 -0.25 5.68
C ILE A 38 -3.24 0.98 6.17
N LYS A 39 -3.94 2.00 6.70
CA LYS A 39 -3.28 3.20 7.25
C LYS A 39 -2.36 2.86 8.42
N ILE A 40 -2.82 2.01 9.34
CA ILE A 40 -2.04 1.57 10.50
C ILE A 40 -0.78 0.83 10.05
N ALA A 41 -0.90 -0.10 9.09
CA ALA A 41 0.25 -0.81 8.53
C ALA A 41 1.27 0.14 7.87
N MET A 42 0.82 1.27 7.34
CA MET A 42 1.67 2.27 6.70
C MET A 42 2.16 3.38 7.64
N ALA A 43 1.70 3.46 8.89
CA ALA A 43 1.96 4.61 9.77
C ALA A 43 3.47 4.85 10.05
N GLY A 44 4.29 3.80 10.02
CA GLY A 44 5.75 3.89 10.16
C GLY A 44 6.50 4.22 8.86
N ASN A 45 5.81 4.28 7.72
CA ASN A 45 6.43 4.50 6.41
C ASN A 45 6.10 5.89 5.86
N LEU A 46 7.06 6.80 5.97
CA LEU A 46 6.89 8.17 5.49
C LEU A 46 7.13 8.25 3.98
N CYS A 47 6.19 8.91 3.28
CA CYS A 47 6.32 9.28 1.88
C CYS A 47 6.20 10.80 1.72
N ARG A 48 7.15 11.41 1.01
CA ARG A 48 7.10 12.86 0.73
C ARG A 48 6.48 13.21 -0.61
N CYS A 49 6.49 12.30 -1.57
CA CYS A 49 6.19 12.62 -2.96
C CYS A 49 4.73 12.33 -3.36
N THR A 50 4.15 11.20 -2.94
CA THR A 50 2.87 10.72 -3.49
C THR A 50 1.63 11.23 -2.75
N GLY A 51 1.76 11.65 -1.49
CA GLY A 51 0.61 12.03 -0.66
C GLY A 51 -0.32 10.85 -0.27
N TYR A 52 0.17 9.60 -0.34
CA TYR A 52 -0.48 8.36 0.11
C TYR A 52 -1.76 7.89 -0.60
N SER A 53 -2.59 8.80 -1.12
CA SER A 53 -3.91 8.47 -1.70
C SER A 53 -3.86 7.38 -2.79
N LYS A 54 -2.85 7.42 -3.66
CA LYS A 54 -2.64 6.42 -4.71
C LYS A 54 -2.19 5.06 -4.19
N MET A 55 -1.55 5.01 -3.02
CA MET A 55 -1.14 3.76 -2.37
C MET A 55 -2.36 3.05 -1.80
N PHE A 56 -3.30 3.78 -1.20
CA PHE A 56 -4.56 3.21 -0.72
C PHE A 56 -5.37 2.60 -1.87
N LYS A 57 -5.53 3.36 -2.97
CA LYS A 57 -6.18 2.86 -4.20
C LYS A 57 -5.50 1.61 -4.75
N ALA A 58 -4.17 1.54 -4.69
CA ALA A 58 -3.41 0.37 -5.15
C ALA A 58 -3.62 -0.87 -4.28
N VAL A 59 -3.97 -0.71 -3.00
CA VAL A 59 -4.31 -1.84 -2.13
C VAL A 59 -5.78 -2.23 -2.32
N GLU A 60 -6.68 -1.26 -2.38
CA GLU A 60 -8.12 -1.46 -2.61
C GLU A 60 -8.42 -2.09 -3.98
N SER A 61 -7.55 -1.89 -4.99
CA SER A 61 -7.71 -2.50 -6.32
C SER A 61 -7.28 -3.95 -6.41
N LEU A 62 -6.72 -4.51 -5.33
CA LEU A 62 -6.39 -5.94 -5.28
C LEU A 62 -7.69 -6.72 -5.10
N ASP A 63 -8.14 -7.41 -6.15
CA ASP A 63 -9.20 -8.40 -6.02
C ASP A 63 -8.71 -9.55 -5.14
N ARG A 64 -9.33 -9.67 -3.97
CA ARG A 64 -9.02 -10.66 -2.94
C ARG A 64 -10.31 -11.23 -2.34
N SER A 65 -11.30 -11.45 -3.21
CA SER A 65 -12.48 -12.24 -2.87
C SER A 65 -12.03 -13.56 -2.21
N PRO A 66 -12.60 -13.94 -1.04
CA PRO A 66 -12.20 -15.15 -0.32
C PRO A 66 -12.44 -16.43 -1.13
#